data_AF-A0A838J7A7-F1
#
_entry.id   AF-A0A838J7A7-F1
#
_cell.length_a   1.000
_cell.length_b   1.000
_cell.length_c   1.000
_cell.angle_alpha   90.00
_cell.angle_beta   90.00
_cell.angle_gamma   90.00
#
_symmetry.space_group_name_H-M   'P 1'
#
loop_
_entity.id
_entity.type
_entity.pdbx_description
1 polymer ?
#
loop_
_entity_poly.entity_id
_entity_poly.type
_entity_poly.pdbx_seq_one_letter_code
_entity_poly.pdbx_strand_id
1 'polypeptide(L)' 'PWVVFGLLQTNNASSPNVGIGSLWISLITFTLLYGALAVVDGYLLVKYAKEDAQLETVSVEEEVLVSSY' A
#
# COMPACT_ATOMS: atom_id res chain seq x y z
N PRO A 1 18.04 -15.73 19.93
CA PRO A 1 16.97 -14.71 19.76
C PRO A 1 15.59 -15.33 19.97
N TRP A 2 14.88 -14.83 20.97
CA TRP A 2 13.78 -15.50 21.66
C TRP A 2 12.57 -14.57 21.68
N VAL A 3 11.35 -15.13 21.64
CA VAL A 3 10.09 -14.39 21.80
C VAL A 3 10.01 -13.78 23.19
N VAL A 4 10.44 -14.53 24.21
CA VAL A 4 10.57 -14.04 25.58
C VAL A 4 12.02 -14.15 26.03
N PHE A 5 12.60 -13.01 26.41
CA PHE A 5 13.99 -12.94 26.84
C PHE A 5 14.34 -13.96 27.92
N GLY A 6 15.30 -14.84 27.61
CA GLY A 6 15.79 -15.88 28.52
C GLY A 6 14.83 -17.04 28.79
N LEU A 7 13.61 -17.07 28.22
CA LEU A 7 12.58 -18.06 28.55
C LEU A 7 12.06 -18.84 27.34
N LEU A 8 11.62 -18.17 26.27
CA LEU A 8 10.98 -18.82 25.12
C LEU A 8 11.72 -18.50 23.82
N GLN A 9 12.38 -19.50 23.26
CA GLN A 9 13.05 -19.38 21.96
C GLN A 9 12.04 -19.22 20.82
N THR A 10 12.36 -18.40 19.82
CA THR A 10 11.51 -18.17 18.64
C THR A 10 11.25 -19.44 17.84
N ASN A 11 12.20 -20.37 17.81
CA ASN A 11 12.01 -21.67 17.17
C ASN A 11 10.91 -22.52 17.83
N ASN A 12 10.68 -22.33 19.13
CA ASN A 12 9.69 -23.10 19.90
C ASN A 12 8.31 -22.41 19.93
N ALA A 13 8.19 -21.23 19.33
CA ALA A 13 6.97 -20.44 19.29
C ALA A 13 6.17 -20.67 17.98
N SER A 14 6.09 -21.93 17.54
CA SER A 14 5.26 -22.33 16.40
C SER A 14 3.90 -22.82 16.89
N SER A 15 2.85 -22.51 16.12
CA SER A 15 1.48 -22.94 16.43
C SER A 15 1.29 -24.42 16.02
N PRO A 16 1.11 -25.36 16.95
CA PRO A 16 1.06 -26.79 16.62
C PRO A 16 -0.16 -27.18 15.78
N ASN A 17 -1.22 -26.38 15.86
CA ASN A 17 -2.49 -26.62 15.18
C ASN A 17 -2.55 -26.02 13.77
N VAL A 18 -1.51 -25.30 13.32
CA VAL A 18 -1.50 -24.60 12.04
C VAL A 18 -0.42 -25.20 11.14
N GLY A 19 -0.85 -25.92 10.10
CA GLY A 19 0.07 -26.58 9.17
C GLY A 19 0.75 -25.61 8.21
N ILE A 20 1.94 -25.98 7.70
CA ILE A 20 2.72 -25.20 6.72
C ILE A 20 1.89 -24.78 5.50
N GLY A 21 0.98 -25.63 5.01
CA GLY A 21 0.12 -25.28 3.87
C GLY A 21 -0.77 -24.05 4.15
N SER A 22 -1.35 -23.96 5.34
CA SER A 22 -2.19 -22.81 5.73
C SER A 22 -1.38 -21.52 5.89
N LEU A 23 -0.12 -21.61 6.32
CA LEU A 23 0.79 -20.47 6.38
C LEU A 23 1.07 -19.94 4.97
N TRP A 24 1.40 -20.80 4.02
CA TRP A 24 1.64 -20.37 2.64
C TRP A 24 0.40 -19.78 1.99
N ILE A 25 -0.76 -20.43 2.15
CA ILE A 25 -2.02 -19.93 1.59
C ILE A 25 -2.32 -18.54 2.15
N SER A 26 -2.31 -18.36 3.46
CA SER A 26 -2.62 -17.06 4.07
C SER A 26 -1.60 -15.97 3.69
N LEU A 27 -0.30 -16.29 3.70
CA LEU A 27 0.75 -15.36 3.30
C LEU A 27 0.57 -14.91 1.85
N ILE A 28 0.32 -15.85 0.93
CA ILE A 28 0.09 -15.56 -0.49
C ILE A 28 -1.19 -14.75 -0.65
N THR A 29 -2.29 -15.15 0.00
CA THR A 29 -3.58 -14.44 -0.09
C THR A 29 -3.45 -12.99 0.37
N PHE A 30 -2.84 -12.75 1.53
CA PHE A 30 -2.64 -11.38 2.02
C PHE A 30 -1.70 -10.60 1.12
N THR A 31 -0.61 -11.21 0.65
CA THR A 31 0.34 -10.55 -0.26
C THR A 31 -0.33 -10.17 -1.57
N LEU A 32 -1.13 -11.05 -2.16
CA LEU A 32 -1.86 -10.75 -3.40
C LEU A 32 -2.93 -9.69 -3.19
N LEU A 33 -3.66 -9.77 -2.08
CA LEU A 33 -4.71 -8.79 -1.76
C LEU A 33 -4.12 -7.39 -1.60
N TYR A 34 -3.08 -7.24 -0.77
CA TYR A 34 -2.42 -5.95 -0.56
C TYR A 34 -1.61 -5.51 -1.78
N GLY A 35 -0.99 -6.45 -2.49
CA GLY A 35 -0.27 -6.17 -3.73
C GLY A 35 -1.20 -5.63 -4.81
N ALA A 36 -2.39 -6.23 -4.98
CA ALA A 36 -3.39 -5.73 -5.93
C ALA A 36 -3.86 -4.32 -5.56
N LEU A 37 -4.11 -4.06 -4.27
CA LEU A 37 -4.48 -2.73 -3.80
C LEU A 37 -3.37 -1.71 -4.08
N ALA A 38 -2.11 -2.05 -3.78
CA ALA A 38 -0.97 -1.19 -4.05
C ALA A 38 -0.80 -0.87 -5.55
N VAL A 39 -1.11 -1.82 -6.44
CA VAL A 39 -1.09 -1.58 -7.88
C VAL A 39 -2.21 -0.63 -8.30
N VAL A 40 -3.41 -0.80 -7.77
CA VAL A 40 -4.56 0.09 -8.05
C VAL A 40 -4.26 1.50 -7.54
N ASP A 41 -3.80 1.63 -6.30
CA ASP A 41 -3.44 2.91 -5.69
C ASP A 41 -2.31 3.59 -6.48
N GLY A 42 -1.27 2.83 -6.84
CA GLY A 42 -0.18 3.33 -7.68
C GLY A 42 -0.66 3.81 -9.04
N TYR A 43 -1.60 3.08 -9.67
CA TYR A 43 -2.20 3.48 -10.95
C TYR A 43 -3.02 4.78 -10.79
N LEU A 44 -3.85 4.87 -9.76
CA LEU A 44 -4.65 6.06 -9.47
C LEU A 44 -3.76 7.27 -9.21
N LEU A 45 -2.71 7.12 -8.39
CA LEU A 45 -1.75 8.18 -8.12
C LEU A 45 -1.09 8.68 -9.41
N VAL A 46 -0.59 7.79 -10.27
CA VAL A 46 0.06 8.19 -11.53
C VAL A 46 -0.93 8.86 -12.49
N LYS A 47 -2.17 8.39 -12.54
CA LYS A 47 -3.20 8.96 -13.40
C LYS A 47 -3.61 10.36 -12.94
N TYR A 48 -4.04 10.49 -11.68
CA TYR A 48 -4.58 11.75 -11.16
C TYR A 48 -3.50 12.79 -10.86
N ALA A 49 -2.30 12.40 -10.45
CA ALA A 49 -1.21 13.36 -10.27
C ALA A 49 -0.86 14.14 -11.56
N LYS A 50 -1.12 13.55 -12.74
CA LYS A 50 -0.93 14.24 -14.03
C LYS A 50 -2.12 15.12 -14.41
N GLU A 51 -3.33 14.75 -14.00
CA GLU A 51 -4.55 15.52 -14.27
C GLU A 51 -4.63 16.74 -13.34
N ASP A 52 -4.33 16.60 -12.05
CA ASP A 52 -4.31 17.70 -11.09
C ASP A 52 -3.31 18.80 -11.48
N ALA A 53 -2.13 18.44 -11.98
CA ALA A 53 -1.15 19.41 -12.47
C ALA A 53 -1.67 20.26 -13.64
N GLN A 54 -2.58 19.73 -14.46
CA GLN A 54 -3.18 20.46 -15.59
C GLN A 54 -4.36 21.33 -15.13
N LEU A 55 -5.10 20.90 -14.11
CA LEU A 55 -6.21 21.66 -13.53
C LEU A 55 -5.72 22.90 -12.76
N GLU A 56 -4.60 22.81 -12.05
CA GLU A 56 -3.96 23.98 -11.44
C GLU A 56 -3.49 24.98 -12.49
N THR A 57 -2.88 24.54 -13.59
CA THR A 57 -2.43 25.49 -14.64
C THR A 57 -3.59 26.21 -15.33
N VAL A 58 -4.68 25.49 -15.64
CA VAL A 58 -5.83 26.09 -16.34
C VAL A 58 -6.58 27.05 -15.42
N SER A 59 -6.75 26.72 -14.14
CA SER A 59 -7.40 27.61 -13.16
C SER A 59 -6.57 28.86 -12.87
N VAL A 60 -5.25 28.72 -12.74
CA VAL A 60 -4.34 29.86 -12.50
C VAL A 60 -4.31 30.77 -13.73
N GLU A 61 -4.27 30.20 -14.93
CA GLU A 61 -4.27 30.99 -16.16
C GLU A 61 -5.62 31.70 -16.36
N GLU A 62 -6.75 31.04 -16.12
CA GLU A 62 -8.08 31.64 -16.19
C GLU A 62 -8.27 32.75 -15.13
N GLU A 63 -7.82 32.56 -13.89
CA GLU A 63 -7.84 33.59 -12.84
C GLU A 63 -6.96 34.81 -13.21
N VAL A 64 -5.77 34.56 -13.74
CA VAL A 64 -4.86 35.62 -14.23
C VAL A 64 -5.49 36.39 -15.39
N LEU A 65 -6.18 35.72 -16.32
CA LEU A 65 -6.84 36.37 -17.44
C LEU A 65 -8.05 37.20 -16.97
N VAL A 66 -8.85 36.72 -16.02
CA VAL A 66 -10.00 37.45 -15.45
C VAL A 66 -9.56 38.69 -14.66
N SER A 67 -8.43 38.63 -13.94
CA SER A 67 -7.89 39.78 -13.22
C SER A 67 -7.33 40.89 -14.14
N SER A 68 -7.13 40.60 -15.43
CA SER A 68 -6.48 41.51 -16.39
C SER A 68 -7.42 42.40 -17.21
N TYR A 69 -8.74 42.21 -17.07
CA TYR A 69 -9.81 42.99 -17.74
C TYR A 69 -10.57 43.86 -16.74
#